data_AF-A0A8W8KFT3-F1
#
_entry.id   AF-A0A8W8KFT3-F1
#
_cell.length_a   1.000
_cell.length_b   1.000
_cell.length_c   1.000
_cell.angle_alpha   90.00
_cell.angle_beta   90.00
_cell.angle_gamma   90.00
#
_symmetry.space_group_name_H-M   'P 1'
#
loop_
_entity.id
_entity.type
_entity.pdbx_description
1 polymer ?
#
loop_
_entity_poly.entity_id
_entity_poly.type
_entity_poly.pdbx_seq_one_letter_code
_entity_poly.pdbx_strand_id
1 'polypeptide(L)'
;NIGGSNTLACLCKIDDNLGKATKIYPLPHMYVIKDLVPDMSNFYAQYRSIEPYLKKKDGSDKNIGDKQYLQTTGDRAKLDGLYECILCACCSTSCPSYWWNSDKYLGPAVLMQAYRWMVDSRDDYTSERLFQMEDRFSVYRCHTIMNCTKTCPKGLNPGLAIGEIKKMLAKYNSKEAKQLAQA
;
A
#
# COMPACT_ATOMS: atom_id res chain seq x y z
N ASN A 1 -0.62 18.07 5.52
CA ASN A 1 -2.05 18.38 5.30
C ASN A 1 -2.16 19.88 5.01
N ILE A 2 -2.73 20.26 3.86
CA ILE A 2 -2.83 21.66 3.41
C ILE A 2 -4.30 21.94 3.12
N GLY A 3 -4.87 22.96 3.77
CA GLY A 3 -6.29 23.31 3.61
C GLY A 3 -7.25 22.18 3.99
N GLY A 4 -6.85 21.29 4.90
CA GLY A 4 -7.65 20.14 5.33
C GLY A 4 -7.44 18.86 4.52
N SER A 5 -6.69 18.89 3.41
CA SER A 5 -6.43 17.71 2.57
C SER A 5 -4.98 17.24 2.64
N ASN A 6 -4.74 15.93 2.53
CA ASN A 6 -3.38 15.41 2.41
C ASN A 6 -2.93 15.53 0.95
N THR A 7 -1.79 16.17 0.72
CA THR A 7 -1.22 16.38 -0.61
C THR A 7 0.29 16.61 -0.49
N LEU A 8 0.97 16.72 -1.63
CA LEU A 8 2.37 17.13 -1.71
C LEU A 8 2.45 18.65 -1.79
N ALA A 9 3.16 19.27 -0.86
CA ALA A 9 3.30 20.73 -0.84
C ALA A 9 3.87 21.29 -2.15
N CYS A 10 4.84 20.60 -2.76
CA CYS A 10 5.48 21.01 -4.01
C CYS A 10 4.55 20.98 -5.24
N LEU A 11 3.41 20.28 -5.17
CA LEU A 11 2.41 20.23 -6.26
C LEU A 11 1.12 20.96 -5.88
N CYS A 12 1.00 21.45 -4.65
CA CYS A 12 -0.18 22.16 -4.18
C CYS A 12 -0.07 23.63 -4.56
N LYS A 13 -0.94 24.08 -5.46
CA LYS A 13 -1.06 25.52 -5.76
C LYS A 13 -1.44 26.28 -4.50
N ILE A 14 -0.87 27.47 -4.35
CA ILE A 14 -1.28 28.43 -3.32
C ILE A 14 -2.70 28.90 -3.66
N ASP A 15 -3.58 28.96 -2.66
CA ASP A 15 -4.93 29.53 -2.77
C ASP A 15 -4.79 31.04 -3.01
N ASP A 16 -5.29 31.54 -4.14
CA ASP A 16 -5.21 32.96 -4.54
C ASP A 16 -6.23 33.84 -3.81
N ASN A 17 -7.14 33.23 -3.05
CA ASN A 17 -8.08 33.94 -2.19
C ASN A 17 -7.38 34.50 -0.94
N LEU A 18 -6.93 35.75 -1.02
CA LEU A 18 -6.28 36.48 0.08
C LEU A 18 -7.16 36.65 1.33
N GLY A 19 -8.49 36.52 1.21
CA GLY A 19 -9.42 36.58 2.34
C GLY A 19 -9.40 35.33 3.22
N LYS A 20 -8.66 34.28 2.84
CA LYS A 20 -8.65 32.99 3.53
C LYS A 20 -7.23 32.54 3.87
N ALA A 21 -6.94 32.43 5.16
CA ALA A 21 -5.68 31.85 5.62
C ALA A 21 -5.61 30.35 5.34
N THR A 22 -4.64 29.92 4.52
CA THR A 22 -4.38 28.50 4.28
C THR A 22 -3.67 27.88 5.49
N LYS A 23 -4.31 26.88 6.10
CA LYS A 23 -3.75 26.14 7.24
C LYS A 23 -2.89 24.99 6.74
N ILE A 24 -1.71 24.83 7.34
CA ILE A 24 -0.76 23.76 7.05
C ILE A 24 -0.48 22.99 8.33
N TYR A 25 -0.63 21.67 8.27
CA TYR A 25 -0.38 20.75 9.37
C TYR A 25 0.50 19.58 8.89
N PRO A 26 1.13 18.83 9.81
CA PRO A 26 1.77 17.55 9.52
C PRO A 26 0.79 16.54 8.89
N LEU A 27 1.27 15.33 8.61
CA LEU A 27 0.37 14.22 8.28
C LEU A 27 -0.53 13.89 9.49
N PRO A 28 -1.86 13.74 9.32
CA PRO A 28 -2.76 13.54 10.45
C PRO A 28 -2.49 12.26 11.23
N HIS A 29 -2.71 12.31 12.55
CA HIS A 29 -2.64 11.18 13.48
C HIS A 29 -1.27 10.45 13.49
N MET A 30 -0.20 11.21 13.28
CA MET A 30 1.19 10.76 13.38
C MET A 30 1.87 11.47 14.55
N TYR A 31 2.83 10.81 15.20
CA TYR A 31 3.70 11.50 16.15
C TYR A 31 4.54 12.53 15.40
N VAL A 32 4.55 13.77 15.89
CA VAL A 32 5.32 14.86 15.27
C VAL A 32 6.68 14.91 15.95
N ILE A 33 7.75 14.74 15.16
CA ILE A 33 9.12 14.89 15.65
C ILE A 33 9.39 16.37 15.90
N LYS A 34 9.16 17.19 14.87
CA LYS A 34 9.31 18.65 14.94
C LYS A 34 8.58 19.30 13.76
N ASP A 35 7.94 20.45 14.00
CA ASP A 35 7.25 21.26 12.99
C ASP A 35 6.28 20.45 12.12
N LEU A 36 6.59 20.28 10.83
CA LEU A 36 5.79 19.52 9.86
C LEU A 36 6.33 18.11 9.58
N VAL A 37 7.30 17.64 10.38
CA VAL A 37 7.99 16.36 10.18
C VAL A 37 7.39 15.28 11.10
N PRO A 38 6.58 14.35 10.57
CA PRO A 38 6.07 13.22 11.32
C PRO A 38 7.11 12.09 11.44
N ASP A 39 6.97 11.26 12.47
CA ASP A 39 7.67 9.98 12.58
C ASP A 39 7.04 8.95 11.64
N MET A 40 7.80 8.50 10.64
CA MET A 40 7.38 7.56 9.61
C MET A 40 7.83 6.11 9.88
N SER A 41 8.42 5.83 11.05
CA SER A 41 9.04 4.54 11.35
C SER A 41 8.05 3.37 11.26
N ASN A 42 6.85 3.52 11.83
CA ASN A 42 5.79 2.49 11.74
C ASN A 42 5.36 2.24 10.29
N PHE A 43 5.14 3.31 9.52
CA PHE A 43 4.74 3.21 8.11
C PHE A 43 5.77 2.40 7.30
N TYR A 44 7.06 2.68 7.47
CA TYR A 44 8.12 1.95 6.78
C TYR A 44 8.29 0.52 7.31
N ALA A 45 8.06 0.27 8.60
CA ALA A 45 8.07 -1.08 9.15
C ALA A 45 6.97 -1.95 8.54
N GLN A 46 5.75 -1.42 8.42
CA GLN A 46 4.63 -2.10 7.74
C GLN A 46 4.91 -2.32 6.25
N TYR A 47 5.56 -1.37 5.56
CA TYR A 47 5.98 -1.59 4.18
C TYR A 47 7.02 -2.71 4.06
N ARG A 48 7.97 -2.82 4.99
CA ARG A 48 8.94 -3.93 5.00
C ARG A 48 8.27 -5.28 5.30
N SER A 49 7.25 -5.31 6.15
CA SER A 49 6.60 -6.56 6.57
C SER A 49 5.85 -7.29 5.45
N ILE A 50 5.53 -6.60 4.34
CA ILE A 50 4.91 -7.23 3.15
C ILE A 50 5.94 -7.77 2.14
N GLU A 51 7.23 -7.71 2.46
CA GLU A 51 8.35 -8.16 1.62
C GLU A 51 8.26 -7.63 0.19
N PRO A 52 8.40 -6.30 -0.01
CA PRO A 52 8.04 -5.64 -1.26
C PRO A 52 9.13 -5.77 -2.34
N TYR A 53 9.49 -7.00 -2.66
CA TYR A 53 10.45 -7.40 -3.69
C TYR A 53 9.99 -8.68 -4.37
N LEU A 54 10.55 -8.96 -5.54
CA LEU A 54 10.20 -10.13 -6.35
C LEU A 54 10.66 -11.41 -5.67
N LYS A 55 9.78 -12.39 -5.52
CA LYS A 55 10.10 -13.72 -4.95
C LYS A 55 9.78 -14.82 -5.95
N LYS A 56 10.73 -15.74 -6.12
CA LYS A 56 10.67 -16.88 -7.06
C LYS A 56 10.97 -18.18 -6.31
N LYS A 57 10.20 -19.26 -6.55
CA LYS A 57 10.36 -20.55 -5.84
C LYS A 57 11.51 -21.40 -6.40
N ASP A 58 11.83 -21.21 -7.68
CA ASP A 58 12.87 -21.93 -8.42
C ASP A 58 14.30 -21.37 -8.19
N GLY A 59 14.44 -20.42 -7.26
CA GLY A 59 15.65 -19.63 -7.03
C GLY A 59 16.77 -20.37 -6.30
N SER A 60 17.38 -21.40 -6.89
CA SER A 60 18.80 -21.59 -6.63
C SER A 60 19.51 -20.33 -7.14
N ASP A 61 20.20 -19.59 -6.26
CA ASP A 61 20.89 -18.31 -6.55
C ASP A 61 21.78 -18.31 -7.82
N LYS A 62 22.10 -19.50 -8.34
CA LYS A 62 22.98 -19.74 -9.49
C LYS A 62 22.54 -19.11 -10.81
N ASN A 63 21.25 -18.81 -11.02
CA ASN A 63 20.74 -18.32 -12.31
C ASN A 63 20.14 -16.91 -12.25
N ILE A 64 20.34 -16.18 -11.15
CA ILE A 64 19.86 -14.80 -11.03
C ILE A 64 20.71 -13.91 -11.96
N GLY A 65 20.05 -13.24 -12.90
CA GLY A 65 20.71 -12.30 -13.83
C GLY A 65 21.09 -12.90 -15.19
N ASP A 66 20.95 -14.21 -15.39
CA ASP A 66 21.30 -14.87 -16.66
C ASP A 66 20.40 -14.41 -17.82
N LYS A 67 19.13 -14.14 -17.53
CA LYS A 67 18.13 -13.70 -18.52
C LYS A 67 17.00 -12.92 -17.87
N GLN A 68 16.32 -12.11 -18.69
CA GLN A 68 15.12 -11.39 -18.28
C GLN A 68 13.95 -12.37 -18.06
N TYR A 69 13.09 -12.10 -17.08
CA TYR A 69 11.82 -12.81 -16.94
C TYR A 69 10.85 -12.40 -18.04
N LEU A 70 10.19 -13.38 -18.66
CA LEU A 70 9.14 -13.12 -19.64
C LEU A 70 7.88 -12.61 -18.93
N GLN A 71 7.33 -11.51 -19.43
CA GLN A 71 6.07 -10.93 -18.99
C GLN A 71 5.35 -10.38 -20.21
N THR A 72 4.08 -10.76 -20.39
CA THR A 72 3.27 -10.24 -21.50
C THR A 72 2.93 -8.76 -21.25
N THR A 73 2.62 -8.01 -22.30
CA THR A 73 2.14 -6.63 -22.16
C THR A 73 0.85 -6.55 -21.35
N GLY A 74 -0.03 -7.55 -21.49
CA GLY A 74 -1.26 -7.66 -20.70
C GLY A 74 -1.00 -7.89 -19.21
N ASP A 75 -0.02 -8.73 -18.86
CA ASP A 75 0.36 -8.92 -17.45
C ASP A 75 1.04 -7.68 -16.87
N ARG A 76 1.92 -7.02 -17.64
CA ARG A 76 2.57 -5.78 -17.23
C ARG A 76 1.55 -4.66 -16.99
N ALA A 77 0.51 -4.56 -17.80
CA ALA A 77 -0.54 -3.54 -17.67
C ALA A 77 -1.30 -3.65 -16.33
N LYS A 78 -1.36 -4.84 -15.71
CA LYS A 78 -1.96 -5.03 -14.37
C LYS A 78 -1.21 -4.25 -13.26
N LEU A 79 0.03 -3.84 -13.52
CA LEU A 79 0.83 -3.07 -12.58
C LEU A 79 0.57 -1.56 -12.66
N ASP A 80 -0.01 -1.07 -13.77
CA ASP A 80 -0.32 0.35 -13.94
C ASP A 80 -1.34 0.81 -12.89
N GLY A 81 -1.08 1.96 -12.29
CA GLY A 81 -1.83 2.46 -11.14
C GLY A 81 -1.40 1.87 -9.78
N LEU A 82 -0.41 0.98 -9.76
CA LEU A 82 0.15 0.38 -8.55
C LEU A 82 1.62 0.76 -8.32
N TYR A 83 2.49 0.62 -9.32
CA TYR A 83 3.94 0.84 -9.16
C TYR A 83 4.31 2.34 -9.05
N GLU A 84 3.43 3.24 -9.48
CA GLU A 84 3.62 4.69 -9.46
C GLU A 84 3.46 5.30 -8.05
N CYS A 85 3.16 4.46 -7.06
CA CYS A 85 3.10 4.86 -5.66
C CYS A 85 4.46 5.38 -5.19
N ILE A 86 4.48 6.61 -4.69
CA ILE A 86 5.70 7.27 -4.21
C ILE A 86 5.90 7.14 -2.68
N LEU A 87 5.17 6.25 -2.03
CA LEU A 87 5.25 6.01 -0.56
C LEU A 87 5.10 7.27 0.32
N CYS A 88 4.36 8.28 -0.13
CA CYS A 88 4.17 9.56 0.59
C CYS A 88 3.28 9.50 1.85
N ALA A 89 2.64 8.34 2.12
CA ALA A 89 1.70 8.12 3.22
C ALA A 89 0.44 9.03 3.28
N CYS A 90 0.18 9.92 2.30
CA CYS A 90 -1.02 10.76 2.27
C CYS A 90 -2.31 9.94 2.39
N CYS A 91 -2.39 8.82 1.65
CA CYS A 91 -3.56 7.95 1.68
C CYS A 91 -3.76 7.27 3.04
N SER A 92 -2.69 6.72 3.65
CA SER A 92 -2.79 6.07 4.95
C SER A 92 -3.17 7.06 6.05
N THR A 93 -2.51 8.21 6.10
CA THR A 93 -2.77 9.27 7.09
C THR A 93 -4.05 10.08 6.80
N SER A 94 -4.80 9.75 5.74
CA SER A 94 -6.16 10.25 5.51
C SER A 94 -7.25 9.25 5.92
N CYS A 95 -6.87 8.00 6.20
CA CYS A 95 -7.78 6.91 6.46
C CYS A 95 -8.12 6.85 7.96
N PRO A 96 -9.38 7.08 8.36
CA PRO A 96 -9.75 7.01 9.78
C PRO A 96 -9.46 5.66 10.43
N SER A 97 -9.58 4.57 9.67
CA SER A 97 -9.25 3.24 10.21
C SER A 97 -7.76 3.09 10.57
N TYR A 98 -6.89 3.76 9.80
CA TYR A 98 -5.45 3.81 10.10
C TYR A 98 -5.16 4.71 11.29
N TRP A 99 -5.90 5.81 11.48
CA TRP A 99 -5.78 6.63 12.69
C TRP A 99 -6.01 5.78 13.95
N TRP A 100 -7.07 4.99 13.96
CA TRP A 100 -7.46 4.22 15.15
C TRP A 100 -6.67 2.93 15.37
N ASN A 101 -6.08 2.34 14.31
CA ASN A 101 -5.50 1.00 14.37
C ASN A 101 -4.18 0.89 13.60
N SER A 102 -3.35 1.94 13.53
CA SER A 102 -2.10 1.95 12.76
C SER A 102 -1.08 0.91 13.23
N ASP A 103 -1.24 0.36 14.43
CA ASP A 103 -0.41 -0.71 14.99
C ASP A 103 -0.65 -2.07 14.30
N LYS A 104 -1.86 -2.30 13.78
CA LYS A 104 -2.29 -3.60 13.22
C LYS A 104 -2.83 -3.53 11.81
N TYR A 105 -3.54 -2.46 11.46
CA TYR A 105 -4.01 -2.22 10.11
C TYR A 105 -2.86 -1.67 9.27
N LEU A 106 -2.50 -2.38 8.20
CA LEU A 106 -1.36 -2.03 7.34
C LEU A 106 -1.55 -0.71 6.59
N GLY A 107 -2.81 -0.32 6.35
CA GLY A 107 -3.14 0.92 5.66
C GLY A 107 -3.11 0.83 4.13
N PRO A 108 -3.76 1.78 3.45
CA PRO A 108 -3.96 1.74 2.00
C PRO A 108 -2.67 1.76 1.17
N ALA A 109 -1.62 2.48 1.60
CA ALA A 109 -0.37 2.51 0.86
C ALA A 109 0.29 1.14 0.80
N VAL A 110 0.44 0.50 1.97
CA VAL A 110 1.08 -0.81 2.13
C VAL A 110 0.23 -1.88 1.45
N LEU A 111 -1.08 -1.88 1.63
CA LEU A 111 -1.97 -2.86 0.99
C LEU A 111 -1.96 -2.74 -0.53
N MET A 112 -1.92 -1.53 -1.10
CA MET A 112 -1.78 -1.38 -2.55
C MET A 112 -0.44 -1.92 -3.07
N GLN A 113 0.64 -1.75 -2.30
CA GLN A 113 1.94 -2.34 -2.63
C GLN A 113 1.97 -3.86 -2.44
N ALA A 114 1.24 -4.40 -1.47
CA ALA A 114 1.10 -5.84 -1.34
C ALA A 114 0.35 -6.41 -2.56
N TYR A 115 -0.73 -5.76 -2.99
CA TYR A 115 -1.46 -6.11 -4.21
C TYR A 115 -0.59 -6.06 -5.45
N ARG A 116 0.25 -5.01 -5.58
CA ARG A 116 1.24 -4.86 -6.65
C ARG A 116 2.15 -6.08 -6.82
N TRP A 117 2.49 -6.77 -5.75
CA TRP A 117 3.29 -8.00 -5.82
C TRP A 117 2.43 -9.24 -6.07
N MET A 118 1.25 -9.31 -5.47
CA MET A 118 0.30 -10.43 -5.66
C MET A 118 -0.16 -10.62 -7.12
N VAL A 119 -0.19 -9.54 -7.91
CA VAL A 119 -0.60 -9.59 -9.33
C VAL A 119 0.55 -9.45 -10.33
N ASP A 120 1.79 -9.38 -9.86
CA ASP A 120 2.95 -9.44 -10.75
C ASP A 120 3.13 -10.89 -11.22
N SER A 121 2.99 -11.12 -12.53
CA SER A 121 3.08 -12.47 -13.12
C SER A 121 4.43 -13.17 -12.91
N ARG A 122 5.43 -12.43 -12.42
CA ARG A 122 6.77 -12.93 -12.14
C ARG A 122 6.94 -13.40 -10.69
N ASP A 123 6.03 -13.04 -9.78
CA ASP A 123 6.11 -13.39 -8.36
C ASP A 123 5.40 -14.72 -8.09
N ASP A 124 6.10 -15.66 -7.45
CA ASP A 124 5.58 -17.02 -7.17
C ASP A 124 4.97 -17.16 -5.77
N TYR A 125 4.86 -16.06 -5.00
CA TYR A 125 4.52 -16.08 -3.57
C TYR A 125 3.15 -15.48 -3.26
N THR A 126 2.24 -15.40 -4.25
CA THR A 126 0.91 -14.81 -4.05
C THR A 126 0.13 -15.46 -2.90
N SER A 127 0.18 -16.78 -2.75
CA SER A 127 -0.49 -17.51 -1.66
C SER A 127 0.08 -17.15 -0.29
N GLU A 128 1.41 -17.13 -0.16
CA GLU A 128 2.12 -16.80 1.07
C GLU A 128 1.88 -15.33 1.46
N ARG A 129 1.83 -14.42 0.48
CA ARG A 129 1.46 -13.02 0.71
C ARG A 129 0.03 -12.90 1.22
N LEU A 130 -0.94 -13.60 0.62
CA LEU A 130 -2.32 -13.64 1.10
C LEU A 130 -2.41 -14.20 2.53
N PHE A 131 -1.67 -15.27 2.83
CA PHE A 131 -1.61 -15.87 4.17
C PHE A 131 -1.18 -14.87 5.25
N GLN A 132 -0.14 -14.07 4.98
CA GLN A 132 0.34 -13.04 5.92
C GLN A 132 -0.73 -11.98 6.26
N MET A 133 -1.76 -11.86 5.43
CA MET A 133 -2.86 -10.90 5.58
C MET A 133 -4.18 -11.56 6.02
N GLU A 134 -4.20 -12.86 6.28
CA GLU A 134 -5.36 -13.64 6.72
C GLU A 134 -5.61 -13.48 8.24
N ASP A 135 -5.74 -12.24 8.70
CA ASP A 135 -6.07 -11.91 10.09
C ASP A 135 -7.17 -10.84 10.18
N ARG A 136 -7.69 -10.59 11.39
CA ARG A 136 -8.84 -9.68 11.59
C ARG A 136 -8.55 -8.20 11.34
N PHE A 137 -7.27 -7.81 11.23
CA PHE A 137 -6.83 -6.43 11.19
C PHE A 137 -6.16 -6.02 9.88
N SER A 138 -5.13 -6.74 9.41
CA SER A 138 -4.21 -6.28 8.36
C SER A 138 -4.92 -5.70 7.13
N VAL A 139 -5.95 -6.40 6.64
CA VAL A 139 -6.79 -5.95 5.51
C VAL A 139 -8.19 -5.53 5.97
N TYR A 140 -8.79 -6.27 6.90
CA TYR A 140 -10.22 -6.19 7.21
C TYR A 140 -10.64 -4.98 8.05
N ARG A 141 -9.70 -4.16 8.53
CA ARG A 141 -10.02 -2.81 9.05
C ARG A 141 -10.35 -1.79 7.94
N CYS A 142 -10.17 -2.13 6.66
CA CYS A 142 -10.66 -1.28 5.58
C CYS A 142 -12.20 -1.33 5.50
N HIS A 143 -12.87 -0.23 5.84
CA HIS A 143 -14.33 -0.07 5.75
C HIS A 143 -14.77 0.79 4.56
N THR A 144 -13.98 0.80 3.48
CA THR A 144 -14.32 1.48 2.21
C THR A 144 -14.70 2.95 2.38
N ILE A 145 -13.94 3.67 3.24
CA ILE A 145 -14.15 5.11 3.52
C ILE A 145 -13.72 5.98 2.32
N MET A 146 -12.87 5.47 1.44
CA MET A 146 -12.42 6.10 0.19
C MET A 146 -11.63 7.41 0.28
N ASN A 147 -11.34 7.95 1.47
CA ASN A 147 -10.40 9.06 1.65
C ASN A 147 -9.03 8.80 0.98
N CYS A 148 -8.56 7.54 1.04
CA CYS A 148 -7.27 7.13 0.49
C CYS A 148 -7.14 7.38 -1.02
N THR A 149 -8.18 7.06 -1.79
CA THR A 149 -8.24 7.30 -3.23
C THR A 149 -8.44 8.78 -3.51
N LYS A 150 -9.35 9.45 -2.79
CA LYS A 150 -9.64 10.89 -2.96
C LYS A 150 -8.39 11.77 -2.75
N THR A 151 -7.55 11.42 -1.78
CA THR A 151 -6.40 12.26 -1.40
C THR A 151 -5.12 11.92 -2.17
N CYS A 152 -5.08 10.85 -2.96
CA CYS A 152 -3.83 10.38 -3.55
C CYS A 152 -3.28 11.44 -4.53
N PRO A 153 -2.10 12.04 -4.28
CA PRO A 153 -1.56 13.10 -5.14
C PRO A 153 -1.12 12.60 -6.52
N LYS A 154 -1.04 11.26 -6.69
CA LYS A 154 -0.73 10.59 -7.95
C LYS A 154 -1.98 10.07 -8.69
N GLY A 155 -3.18 10.31 -8.15
CA GLY A 155 -4.43 9.83 -8.74
C GLY A 155 -4.62 8.31 -8.70
N LEU A 156 -3.89 7.60 -7.82
CA LEU A 156 -3.96 6.15 -7.69
C LEU A 156 -5.20 5.72 -6.90
N ASN A 157 -5.58 4.45 -7.01
CA ASN A 157 -6.76 3.91 -6.33
C ASN A 157 -6.44 2.78 -5.33
N PRO A 158 -5.86 3.10 -4.16
CA PRO A 158 -5.64 2.12 -3.10
C PRO A 158 -6.92 1.44 -2.62
N GLY A 159 -8.07 2.13 -2.65
CA GLY A 159 -9.35 1.55 -2.25
C GLY A 159 -9.76 0.37 -3.14
N LEU A 160 -9.58 0.50 -4.46
CA LEU A 160 -9.80 -0.60 -5.41
C LEU A 160 -8.84 -1.76 -5.16
N ALA A 161 -7.54 -1.49 -5.01
CA ALA A 161 -6.55 -2.53 -4.74
C ALA A 161 -6.88 -3.34 -3.47
N ILE A 162 -7.31 -2.66 -2.39
CA ILE A 162 -7.76 -3.35 -1.16
C ILE A 162 -9.02 -4.18 -1.42
N GLY A 163 -9.95 -3.69 -2.25
CA GLY A 163 -11.12 -4.46 -2.68
C GLY A 163 -10.73 -5.74 -3.43
N GLU A 164 -9.74 -5.67 -4.31
CA GLU A 164 -9.21 -6.84 -5.03
C GLU A 164 -8.52 -7.83 -4.09
N ILE A 165 -7.73 -7.36 -3.11
CA ILE A 165 -7.16 -8.23 -2.07
C ILE A 165 -8.26 -8.99 -1.33
N LYS A 166 -9.35 -8.32 -0.93
CA LYS A 166 -10.48 -8.97 -0.26
C LYS A 166 -11.14 -10.04 -1.13
N LYS A 167 -11.28 -9.80 -2.44
CA LYS A 167 -11.80 -10.80 -3.39
C LYS A 167 -10.85 -12.01 -3.48
N MET A 168 -9.54 -11.78 -3.51
CA MET A 168 -8.54 -12.85 -3.50
C MET A 168 -8.63 -13.67 -2.21
N LEU A 169 -8.66 -13.00 -1.05
CA LEU A 169 -8.81 -13.65 0.26
C LEU A 169 -10.12 -14.44 0.39
N ALA A 170 -11.23 -13.95 -0.18
CA ALA A 170 -12.51 -14.68 -0.15
C ALA A 170 -12.51 -15.96 -1.00
N LYS A 171 -11.66 -16.03 -2.04
CA LYS A 171 -11.49 -17.20 -2.90
C LYS A 171 -10.33 -18.10 -2.44
N TYR A 172 -9.52 -17.62 -1.51
CA TYR A 172 -8.31 -18.27 -1.06
C TYR A 172 -8.64 -19.43 -0.11
N ASN A 173 -8.14 -20.62 -0.42
CA ASN A 173 -8.31 -21.80 0.41
C ASN A 173 -7.16 -21.89 1.44
N SER A 174 -7.42 -21.43 2.66
CA SER A 174 -6.39 -21.39 3.70
C SER A 174 -5.92 -22.76 4.20
N LYS A 175 -6.61 -23.86 3.88
CA LYS A 175 -6.13 -25.22 4.20
C LYS A 175 -4.97 -25.66 3.30
N GLU A 176 -5.06 -25.41 1.98
CA GLU A 176 -4.01 -25.78 1.02
C GLU A 176 -2.73 -24.96 1.26
N ALA A 177 -2.87 -23.68 1.57
CA ALA A 177 -1.71 -22.85 1.83
C ALA A 177 -1.02 -23.14 3.17
N LYS A 178 -1.76 -23.56 4.20
CA LYS A 178 -1.15 -24.03 5.46
C LYS A 178 -0.31 -25.28 5.24
N GLN A 179 -0.70 -26.16 4.32
CA GLN A 179 0.11 -27.32 3.93
C GLN A 179 1.36 -26.89 3.14
N LEU A 180 1.25 -25.91 2.23
CA LEU A 180 2.38 -25.37 1.47
C LEU A 180 3.38 -24.58 2.33
N ALA A 181 2.94 -23.91 3.39
CA ALA A 181 3.81 -23.14 4.28
C ALA A 181 4.53 -23.98 5.35
N GLN A 182 4.10 -25.24 5.55
CA GLN A 182 4.70 -26.20 6.49
C GLN A 182 5.67 -27.19 5.80
N ALA A 183 5.75 -27.15 4.47
CA ALA A 183 6.66 -27.95 3.64
C ALA A 183 7.87 -27.11 3.23
#